data_AF-A0A7C1VT09-F1
#
_entry.id   AF-A0A7C1VT09-F1
#
_cell.length_a   1.000
_cell.length_b   1.000
_cell.length_c   1.000
_cell.angle_alpha   90.00
_cell.angle_beta   90.00
_cell.angle_gamma   90.00
#
_symmetry.space_group_name_H-M   'P 1'
#
loop_
_entity.id
_entity.type
_entity.pdbx_description
1 polymer ?
#
loop_
_entity_poly.entity_id
_entity_poly.type
_entity_poly.pdbx_seq_one_letter_code
_entity_poly.pdbx_strand_id
1 'polypeptide(L)'
;MIKLETAQFGNYLIRNTLTDETMLVQLDWDYPSVAQSFGFGGLCKCGSSDGTVDCPCATVDQHITATVEWLDDNIGIQVVDQGYFDG
;
A
#
# COMPACT_ATOMS: atom_id res chain seq x y z
N MET A 1 6.55 -11.18 -9.32
CA MET A 1 7.09 -10.17 -8.38
C MET A 1 6.41 -8.85 -8.73
N ILE A 2 6.06 -8.07 -7.72
CA ILE A 2 5.49 -6.73 -7.91
C ILE A 2 6.44 -5.68 -7.36
N LYS A 3 6.42 -4.50 -7.97
CA LYS A 3 7.23 -3.34 -7.59
C LYS A 3 6.34 -2.15 -7.32
N LEU A 4 6.62 -1.42 -6.25
CA LEU A 4 5.99 -0.13 -5.96
C LEU A 4 6.64 0.98 -6.78
N GLU A 5 5.84 1.79 -7.47
CA GLU A 5 6.30 2.93 -8.27
C GLU A 5 5.42 4.16 -8.02
N THR A 6 5.96 5.36 -8.26
CA THR A 6 5.18 6.59 -8.28
C THR A 6 4.38 6.70 -9.57
N ALA A 7 3.10 7.06 -9.44
CA ALA A 7 2.25 7.47 -10.55
C ALA A 7 2.28 8.99 -10.73
N GLN A 8 1.55 9.48 -11.74
CA GLN A 8 1.33 10.93 -11.87
C GLN A 8 0.41 11.44 -10.75
N PHE A 9 0.58 12.72 -10.40
CA PHE A 9 -0.26 13.44 -9.44
C PHE A 9 -0.26 12.89 -8.00
N GLY A 10 0.85 12.27 -7.57
CA GLY A 10 1.02 11.83 -6.17
C GLY A 10 0.35 10.49 -5.83
N ASN A 11 -0.08 9.73 -6.84
CA ASN A 11 -0.59 8.36 -6.65
C ASN A 11 0.53 7.32 -6.79
N TYR A 12 0.18 6.05 -6.56
CA TYR A 12 1.11 4.92 -6.67
C TYR A 12 0.70 3.95 -7.79
N LEU A 13 1.68 3.23 -8.33
CA LEU A 13 1.52 2.14 -9.28
C LEU A 13 2.15 0.88 -8.71
N ILE A 14 1.48 -0.24 -8.93
CA ILE A 14 2.02 -1.56 -8.70
C ILE A 14 2.38 -2.13 -10.08
N ARG A 15 3.65 -2.43 -10.32
CA ARG A 15 4.13 -3.02 -11.57
C ARG A 15 4.45 -4.49 -11.36
N ASN A 16 3.89 -5.37 -12.20
CA ASN A 16 4.36 -6.73 -12.33
C ASN A 16 5.69 -6.72 -13.09
N THR A 17 6.78 -7.13 -12.44
CA THR A 17 8.12 -7.06 -13.05
C THR A 17 8.38 -8.16 -14.08
N LEU A 18 7.45 -9.12 -14.23
CA LEU A 18 7.57 -10.23 -15.19
C LEU A 18 6.79 -9.94 -16.48
N THR A 19 5.62 -9.35 -16.36
CA THR A 19 4.71 -9.07 -17.50
C THR A 19 4.69 -7.60 -17.91
N ASP A 20 5.28 -6.71 -17.12
CA ASP A 20 5.22 -5.25 -17.26
C ASP A 20 3.80 -4.64 -17.12
N GLU A 21 2.82 -5.45 -16.71
CA GLU A 21 1.47 -4.99 -16.38
C GLU A 21 1.50 -4.08 -15.16
N THR A 22 0.61 -3.08 -15.15
CA THR A 22 0.54 -2.09 -14.08
C THR A 22 -0.86 -1.94 -13.54
N MET A 23 -0.99 -1.79 -12.23
CA MET A 23 -2.22 -1.43 -11.54
C MET A 23 -2.05 -0.08 -10.85
N LEU A 24 -2.96 0.85 -11.11
CA LEU A 24 -2.99 2.16 -10.46
C LEU A 24 -3.72 2.05 -9.12
N VAL A 25 -3.09 2.57 -8.06
CA VAL A 25 -3.72 2.73 -6.75
C VAL A 25 -4.49 4.04 -6.77
N GLN A 26 -5.82 3.97 -6.85
CA GLN A 26 -6.66 5.13 -7.16
C GLN A 26 -7.13 5.90 -5.94
N LEU A 27 -7.41 5.22 -4.83
CA LEU A 27 -7.96 5.83 -3.63
C LEU A 27 -6.93 5.76 -2.51
N ASP A 28 -6.88 6.83 -1.73
CA ASP A 28 -6.10 6.93 -0.50
C ASP A 28 -6.49 5.85 0.53
N TRP A 29 -7.76 5.41 0.50
CA TRP A 29 -8.25 4.29 1.29
C TRP A 29 -7.61 2.94 0.93
N ASP A 30 -7.02 2.79 -0.26
CA ASP A 30 -6.31 1.57 -0.65
C ASP A 30 -4.87 1.54 -0.12
N TYR A 31 -4.31 2.70 0.25
CA TYR A 31 -2.89 2.83 0.64
C TYR A 31 -2.51 1.95 1.83
N PRO A 32 -3.32 1.78 2.90
CA PRO A 32 -2.99 0.87 3.99
C PRO A 32 -2.83 -0.58 3.55
N SER A 33 -3.70 -1.08 2.67
CA SER A 33 -3.64 -2.45 2.17
C SER A 33 -2.45 -2.65 1.22
N VAL A 34 -2.17 -1.65 0.37
CA VAL A 34 -1.00 -1.66 -0.52
C VAL A 34 0.29 -1.66 0.30
N ALA A 35 0.43 -0.74 1.26
CA ALA A 35 1.61 -0.67 2.13
C ALA A 35 1.84 -2.00 2.87
N GLN A 36 0.78 -2.62 3.40
CA GLN A 36 0.86 -3.94 4.04
C GLN A 36 1.35 -5.03 3.09
N SER A 37 0.85 -5.06 1.86
CA SER A 37 1.31 -5.99 0.82
C SER A 37 2.80 -5.84 0.51
N PHE A 38 3.35 -4.64 0.67
CA PHE A 38 4.78 -4.34 0.52
C PHE A 38 5.59 -4.47 1.82
N GLY A 39 4.95 -4.87 2.94
CA GLY A 39 5.63 -5.20 4.20
C GLY A 39 5.49 -4.16 5.31
N PHE A 40 4.65 -3.14 5.15
CA PHE A 40 4.31 -2.22 6.24
C PHE A 40 3.57 -2.96 7.36
N GLY A 41 4.09 -2.86 8.59
CA GLY A 41 3.53 -3.57 9.75
C GLY A 41 2.29 -2.93 10.37
N GLY A 42 1.75 -1.86 9.78
CA GLY A 42 0.65 -1.08 10.33
C GLY A 42 1.08 -0.17 11.49
N LEU A 43 0.22 0.80 11.83
CA LEU A 43 0.38 1.63 13.02
C LEU A 43 0.00 0.90 14.31
N CYS A 44 -0.92 -0.08 14.20
CA CYS A 44 -1.48 -0.79 15.35
C CYS A 44 -1.24 -2.29 15.26
N LYS A 45 -0.80 -2.89 16.37
CA LYS A 45 -0.75 -4.36 16.55
C LYS A 45 -1.99 -4.92 17.24
N CYS A 46 -3.01 -4.10 17.46
CA CYS A 46 -4.28 -4.49 18.09
C CYS A 46 -5.12 -5.45 17.24
N GLY A 47 -4.88 -5.51 15.93
CA GLY A 47 -5.64 -6.36 15.01
C GLY A 47 -7.11 -5.96 14.86
N SER A 48 -7.49 -4.76 15.31
CA SER A 48 -8.88 -4.28 15.27
C SER A 48 -9.19 -3.41 14.05
N SER A 49 -8.21 -3.14 13.20
CA SER A 49 -8.35 -2.38 11.96
C SER A 49 -7.32 -2.87 10.95
N ASP A 50 -7.70 -2.87 9.68
CA ASP A 50 -6.85 -3.08 8.51
C ASP A 50 -6.32 -1.75 7.94
N GLY A 51 -6.58 -0.64 8.64
CA GLY A 51 -6.23 0.72 8.23
C GLY A 51 -7.36 1.47 7.51
N THR A 52 -8.50 0.83 7.23
CA THR A 52 -9.68 1.46 6.60
C THR A 52 -10.74 1.90 7.61
N VAL A 53 -10.59 1.54 8.89
CA VAL A 53 -11.49 1.95 9.98
C VAL A 53 -10.69 2.45 11.19
N ASP A 54 -11.33 3.28 12.02
CA ASP A 54 -10.72 3.72 13.27
C ASP A 54 -10.46 2.53 14.20
N CYS A 55 -9.38 2.61 14.97
CA CYS A 55 -9.11 1.70 16.08
C CYS A 55 -8.69 2.49 17.33
N PRO A 56 -8.63 1.85 18.51
CA PRO A 56 -8.22 2.53 19.74
C PRO A 56 -6.83 3.18 19.69
N CYS A 57 -5.97 2.80 18.73
CA CYS A 57 -4.61 3.31 18.63
C CYS A 57 -4.43 4.40 17.56
N ALA A 58 -5.32 4.45 16.55
CA ALA A 58 -5.22 5.44 15.48
C ALA A 58 -6.56 5.57 14.72
N THR A 59 -6.80 6.75 14.16
CA THR A 59 -7.90 7.01 13.23
C THR A 59 -7.56 6.54 11.81
N VAL A 60 -8.57 6.41 10.94
CA VAL A 60 -8.38 6.16 9.50
C VAL A 60 -7.41 7.16 8.89
N ASP A 61 -7.60 8.46 9.14
CA ASP A 61 -6.73 9.51 8.59
C ASP A 61 -5.27 9.35 9.03
N GLN A 62 -5.03 8.91 10.27
CA GLN A 62 -3.68 8.64 10.76
C GLN A 62 -3.08 7.41 10.07
N HIS A 63 -3.87 6.36 9.84
CA HIS A 63 -3.46 5.20 9.06
C HIS A 63 -3.06 5.60 7.64
N ILE A 64 -3.90 6.36 6.93
CA ILE A 64 -3.63 6.83 5.58
C ILE A 64 -2.37 7.71 5.55
N THR A 65 -2.23 8.66 6.49
CA THR A 65 -1.06 9.54 6.53
C THR A 65 0.23 8.75 6.71
N ALA A 66 0.26 7.82 7.67
CA ALA A 66 1.45 7.01 7.91
C ALA A 66 1.77 6.05 6.76
N THR A 67 0.75 5.57 6.03
CA THR A 67 0.97 4.69 4.88
C THR A 67 1.46 5.47 3.68
N VAL A 68 1.00 6.71 3.46
CA VAL A 68 1.58 7.63 2.45
C VAL A 68 3.07 7.84 2.74
N GLU A 69 3.42 8.27 3.95
CA GLU A 69 4.82 8.49 4.33
C GLU A 69 5.68 7.24 4.10
N TRP A 70 5.17 6.06 4.49
CA TRP A 70 5.87 4.81 4.28
C TRP A 70 6.00 4.44 2.80
N LEU A 71 4.95 4.61 1.99
CA LEU A 71 4.99 4.30 0.57
C LEU A 71 5.97 5.20 -0.18
N ASP A 72 6.00 6.49 0.15
CA ASP A 72 6.95 7.46 -0.39
C ASP A 72 8.41 7.06 -0.07
N ASP A 73 8.68 6.63 1.16
CA ASP A 73 10.01 6.18 1.60
C ASP A 73 10.43 4.83 0.99
N ASN A 74 9.48 4.06 0.44
CA ASN A 74 9.71 2.69 -0.04
C ASN A 74 9.47 2.52 -1.56
N ILE A 75 9.38 3.61 -2.32
CA ILE A 75 9.31 3.54 -3.78
C ILE A 75 10.46 2.69 -4.34
N GLY A 76 10.12 1.74 -5.21
CA GLY A 76 11.05 0.82 -5.85
C GLY A 76 11.23 -0.52 -5.13
N ILE A 77 10.66 -0.70 -3.93
CA ILE A 77 10.65 -1.99 -3.24
C ILE A 77 9.95 -3.06 -4.10
N GLN A 78 10.45 -4.30 -4.01
CA GLN A 78 9.90 -5.45 -4.72
C GLN A 78 9.55 -6.57 -3.77
N VAL A 79 8.37 -7.16 -3.96
CA VAL A 79 7.88 -8.29 -3.17
C VAL A 79 7.24 -9.35 -4.06
N VAL A 80 6.98 -10.53 -3.50
CA VAL A 80 6.18 -11.56 -4.16
C VAL A 80 4.76 -11.00 -4.33
N ASP A 81 4.19 -11.19 -5.52
CA ASP A 81 2.81 -10.76 -5.77
C ASP A 81 1.88 -11.45 -4.77
N GLN A 82 1.03 -10.67 -4.11
CA GLN A 82 0.03 -11.16 -3.16
C GLN A 82 -1.34 -11.39 -3.82
N GLY A 83 -1.41 -11.29 -5.15
CA GLY A 83 -2.62 -11.56 -5.95
C GLY A 83 -3.15 -10.36 -6.71
N TYR A 84 -2.33 -9.32 -6.95
CA TYR A 84 -2.72 -8.17 -7.75
C TYR A 84 -2.94 -8.52 -9.23
N PHE A 85 -2.25 -9.55 -9.74
CA PHE A 85 -2.29 -9.94 -11.15
C PHE A 85 -2.72 -11.40 -11.38
N ASP A 86 -3.37 -12.05 -10.42
CA ASP A 86 -3.80 -13.46 -10.49
C ASP A 86 -5.12 -13.66 -11.31
N GLY A 87 -5.31 -12.87 -12.37
CA GLY A 87 -6.49 -12.91 -13.25
C GLY A 87 -6.62 -14.16 -14.10
#